data_AF-A0A1V5RU90-F1
#
_entry.id   AF-A0A1V5RU90-F1
#
_cell.length_a   1.000
_cell.length_b   1.000
_cell.length_c   1.000
_cell.angle_alpha   90.00
_cell.angle_beta   90.00
_cell.angle_gamma   90.00
#
_symmetry.space_group_name_H-M   'P 1'
#
loop_
_entity.id
_entity.type
_entity.pdbx_description
1 polymer ?
#
loop_
_entity_poly.entity_id
_entity_poly.type
_entity_poly.pdbx_seq_one_letter_code
_entity_poly.pdbx_strand_id
1 'polypeptide(L)'
;MSKIKAALIKVHIALQAIKLELKEEIQAIGQNPNIKPLAKGAYTIKLSELLKADNFSPLHHDFEYQTNFLCQIIDHTEPTKLEAKLRDIVKTGKTKQWWDGKDRFGTSTTAFKFHADVISALNKIVLDNFGYEKN
;
A
#
# COMPACT_ATOMS: atom_id res chain seq x y z
N MET A 1 -34.85 12.32 -11.93
CA MET A 1 -33.73 12.26 -10.96
C MET A 1 -33.49 13.65 -10.39
N SER A 2 -33.30 13.81 -9.07
CA SER A 2 -32.98 15.14 -8.52
C SER A 2 -31.57 15.58 -8.96
N LYS A 3 -31.37 16.88 -9.18
CA LYS A 3 -30.07 17.46 -9.56
C LYS A 3 -28.96 17.10 -8.55
N ILE A 4 -29.31 17.01 -7.26
CA ILE A 4 -28.41 16.62 -6.16
C ILE A 4 -27.96 15.16 -6.33
N LYS A 5 -28.88 14.24 -6.62
CA LYS A 5 -28.54 12.81 -6.82
C LYS A 5 -27.57 12.63 -7.99
N ALA A 6 -27.74 13.38 -9.07
CA ALA A 6 -26.82 13.33 -10.22
C ALA A 6 -25.43 13.87 -9.88
N ALA A 7 -25.34 14.96 -9.10
CA ALA A 7 -24.07 15.51 -8.63
C ALA A 7 -23.32 14.51 -7.73
N LEU A 8 -24.02 13.88 -6.78
CA LEU A 8 -23.43 12.86 -5.90
C LEU A 8 -22.87 11.66 -6.68
N ILE A 9 -23.59 11.19 -7.70
CA ILE A 9 -23.10 10.10 -8.56
C ILE A 9 -21.82 10.50 -9.30
N LYS A 10 -21.75 11.72 -9.85
CA LYS A 10 -20.54 12.21 -10.53
C LYS A 10 -19.34 12.26 -9.60
N VAL A 11 -19.52 12.76 -8.38
CA VAL A 11 -18.46 12.79 -7.35
C VAL A 11 -18.01 11.38 -7.01
N HIS A 12 -18.95 10.44 -6.81
CA HIS A 12 -18.61 9.06 -6.52
C HIS A 12 -17.78 8.41 -7.65
N ILE A 13 -18.16 8.60 -8.91
CA ILE A 13 -17.42 8.07 -10.07
C ILE A 13 -16.00 8.65 -10.13
N ALA A 14 -15.86 9.97 -9.96
CA ALA A 14 -14.55 10.62 -9.96
C ALA A 14 -13.65 10.07 -8.84
N LEU A 15 -14.20 9.86 -7.65
CA LEU A 15 -13.46 9.29 -6.52
C LEU A 15 -13.01 7.85 -6.78
N GLN A 16 -13.84 7.03 -7.44
CA GLN A 16 -13.45 5.67 -7.82
C GLN A 16 -12.34 5.67 -8.88
N ALA A 17 -12.39 6.60 -9.84
CA ALA A 17 -11.35 6.74 -10.86
C ALA A 17 -9.99 7.09 -10.22
N ILE A 18 -9.96 8.07 -9.31
CA ILE A 18 -8.73 8.44 -8.57
C ILE A 18 -8.17 7.26 -7.77
N LYS A 19 -9.04 6.50 -7.10
CA LYS A 19 -8.61 5.28 -6.39
C LYS A 19 -8.02 4.24 -7.33
N LEU A 20 -8.55 4.12 -8.54
CA LEU A 20 -8.05 3.16 -9.53
C LEU A 20 -6.66 3.58 -10.03
N GLU A 21 -6.48 4.84 -10.44
CA GLU A 21 -5.20 5.37 -10.91
C GLU A 21 -4.08 5.17 -9.87
N LEU A 22 -4.35 5.53 -8.59
CA LEU A 22 -3.40 5.32 -7.50
C LEU A 22 -3.01 3.85 -7.30
N LYS A 23 -3.95 2.92 -7.50
CA LYS A 23 -3.67 1.48 -7.38
C LYS A 23 -2.82 0.99 -8.53
N GLU A 24 -3.09 1.44 -9.75
CA GLU A 24 -2.31 1.07 -10.93
C GLU A 24 -0.85 1.52 -10.76
N GLU A 25 -0.61 2.74 -10.27
CA GLU A 25 0.73 3.23 -9.95
C GLU A 25 1.42 2.41 -8.85
N ILE A 26 0.69 2.07 -7.77
CA ILE A 26 1.23 1.24 -6.69
C ILE A 26 1.55 -0.18 -7.16
N GLN A 27 0.72 -0.76 -8.02
CA GLN A 27 0.97 -2.08 -8.59
C GLN A 27 2.16 -2.07 -9.57
N ALA A 28 2.41 -0.94 -10.23
CA ALA A 28 3.57 -0.75 -11.11
C ALA A 28 4.93 -0.79 -10.39
N ILE A 29 4.95 -0.75 -9.05
CA ILE A 29 6.17 -1.00 -8.25
C ILE A 29 6.78 -2.38 -8.58
N GLY A 30 5.94 -3.34 -8.99
CA GLY A 30 6.40 -4.63 -9.50
C GLY A 30 6.93 -5.57 -8.40
N GLN A 31 7.72 -6.55 -8.83
CA GLN A 31 8.26 -7.57 -7.92
C GLN A 31 9.59 -7.13 -7.30
N ASN A 32 9.89 -7.67 -6.12
CA ASN A 32 11.18 -7.45 -5.48
C ASN A 32 12.31 -8.03 -6.37
N PRO A 33 13.31 -7.23 -6.80
CA PRO A 33 14.37 -7.72 -7.67
C PRO A 33 15.23 -8.83 -7.02
N ASN A 34 15.19 -8.95 -5.69
CA ASN A 34 15.95 -9.94 -4.93
C ASN A 34 15.21 -11.26 -4.71
N ILE A 35 13.91 -11.32 -5.03
CA ILE A 35 13.16 -12.58 -5.00
C ILE A 35 13.08 -13.16 -6.41
N LYS A 36 13.18 -14.49 -6.52
CA LYS A 36 12.85 -15.22 -7.74
C LYS A 36 11.57 -16.01 -7.50
N PRO A 37 10.48 -15.73 -8.22
CA PRO A 37 9.25 -16.47 -8.06
C PRO A 37 9.45 -17.95 -8.45
N LEU A 38 8.75 -18.82 -7.75
CA LEU A 38 8.61 -20.24 -8.03
C LEU A 38 7.15 -20.54 -8.37
N ALA A 39 6.87 -21.77 -8.81
CA ALA A 39 5.50 -22.22 -9.03
C ALA A 39 4.67 -22.15 -7.74
N LYS A 40 3.37 -21.88 -7.88
CA LYS A 40 2.36 -21.87 -6.79
C LYS A 40 2.57 -20.80 -5.71
N GLY A 41 3.12 -19.63 -6.06
CA GLY A 41 3.23 -18.48 -5.14
C GLY A 41 4.36 -18.60 -4.11
N ALA A 42 5.23 -19.61 -4.25
CA ALA A 42 6.50 -19.65 -3.53
C ALA A 42 7.52 -18.73 -4.22
N TYR A 43 8.57 -18.32 -3.50
CA TYR A 43 9.71 -17.63 -4.09
C TYR A 43 10.99 -18.02 -3.36
N THR A 44 12.13 -17.77 -4.01
CA THR A 44 13.46 -17.89 -3.39
C THR A 44 14.05 -16.51 -3.18
N ILE A 45 14.78 -16.32 -2.08
CA ILE A 45 15.56 -15.13 -1.80
C ILE A 45 16.97 -15.56 -1.43
N LYS A 46 17.98 -14.80 -1.87
CA LYS A 46 19.37 -15.09 -1.48
C LYS A 46 19.53 -14.87 0.02
N LEU A 47 20.16 -15.82 0.71
CA LEU A 47 20.41 -15.72 2.16
C LEU A 47 21.20 -14.44 2.52
N SER A 48 22.13 -14.01 1.67
CA SER A 48 22.86 -12.75 1.85
C SER A 48 21.97 -11.51 1.89
N GLU A 49 20.85 -11.53 1.18
CA GLU A 49 19.88 -10.42 1.17
C GLU A 49 18.94 -10.52 2.37
N LEU A 50 18.57 -11.74 2.76
CA LEU A 50 17.79 -11.99 3.98
C LEU A 50 18.55 -11.54 5.24
N LEU A 51 19.86 -11.76 5.31
CA LEU A 51 20.70 -11.37 6.46
C LEU A 51 20.96 -9.86 6.54
N LYS A 52 20.82 -9.13 5.43
CA LYS A 52 20.86 -7.66 5.42
C LYS A 52 19.51 -7.04 5.76
N ALA A 53 18.44 -7.83 5.76
CA ALA A 53 17.10 -7.34 5.97
C ALA A 53 16.81 -7.16 7.46
N ASP A 54 16.27 -6.00 7.82
CA ASP A 54 15.78 -5.73 9.17
C ASP A 54 14.57 -6.60 9.58
N ASN A 55 14.01 -7.38 8.65
CA ASN A 55 12.81 -8.18 8.86
C ASN A 55 12.85 -9.46 8.00
N PHE A 56 12.90 -10.60 8.67
CA PHE A 56 12.95 -11.94 8.06
C PHE A 56 11.59 -12.46 7.58
N SER A 57 10.51 -11.70 7.79
CA SER A 57 9.17 -12.12 7.40
C SER A 57 9.05 -12.27 5.88
N PRO A 58 8.55 -13.40 5.37
CA PRO A 58 8.34 -13.57 3.93
C PRO A 58 7.43 -12.50 3.32
N LEU A 59 6.42 -12.03 4.06
CA LEU A 59 5.49 -11.00 3.57
C LEU A 59 6.16 -9.62 3.45
N HIS A 60 7.30 -9.41 4.11
CA HIS A 60 8.08 -8.18 4.00
C HIS A 60 8.93 -8.12 2.72
N HIS A 61 9.26 -9.27 2.15
CA HIS A 61 10.04 -9.34 0.90
C HIS A 61 9.17 -9.49 -0.33
N ASP A 62 7.92 -9.91 -0.16
CA ASP A 62 6.93 -9.98 -1.22
C ASP A 62 6.34 -8.59 -1.50
N PHE A 63 6.83 -7.93 -2.56
CA PHE A 63 6.32 -6.61 -2.94
C PHE A 63 4.90 -6.68 -3.50
N GLU A 64 4.56 -7.77 -4.18
CA GLU A 64 3.23 -7.97 -4.75
C GLU A 64 2.18 -8.09 -3.64
N TYR A 65 2.49 -8.82 -2.56
CA TYR A 65 1.66 -8.82 -1.36
C TYR A 65 1.51 -7.41 -0.77
N GLN A 66 2.60 -6.65 -0.69
CA GLN A 66 2.60 -5.31 -0.10
C GLN A 66 1.83 -4.28 -0.91
N THR A 67 1.97 -4.28 -2.23
CA THR A 67 1.23 -3.38 -3.12
C THR A 67 -0.25 -3.72 -3.13
N ASN A 68 -0.60 -5.01 -3.16
CA ASN A 68 -1.99 -5.45 -3.00
C ASN A 68 -2.55 -5.03 -1.64
N PHE A 69 -1.75 -5.12 -0.57
CA PHE A 69 -2.16 -4.64 0.74
C PHE A 69 -2.39 -3.12 0.74
N LEU A 70 -1.51 -2.32 0.11
CA LEU A 70 -1.69 -0.88 -0.10
C LEU A 70 -2.99 -0.57 -0.87
N CYS A 71 -3.32 -1.33 -1.92
CA CYS A 71 -4.57 -1.18 -2.67
C CYS A 71 -5.80 -1.39 -1.77
N GLN A 72 -5.75 -2.37 -0.85
CA GLN A 72 -6.82 -2.57 0.13
C GLN A 72 -6.94 -1.38 1.09
N ILE A 73 -5.81 -0.78 1.50
CA ILE A 73 -5.83 0.44 2.33
C ILE A 73 -6.58 1.56 1.59
N ILE A 74 -6.29 1.73 0.30
CA ILE A 74 -6.95 2.75 -0.53
C ILE A 74 -8.47 2.49 -0.62
N ASP A 75 -8.88 1.23 -0.79
CA ASP A 75 -10.31 0.87 -0.84
C ASP A 75 -11.06 1.24 0.44
N HIS A 76 -10.46 0.92 1.58
CA HIS A 76 -11.09 1.10 2.90
C HIS A 76 -10.87 2.47 3.52
N THR A 77 -10.09 3.34 2.88
CA THR A 77 -9.87 4.72 3.35
C THR A 77 -10.87 5.67 2.70
N GLU A 78 -11.47 6.53 3.51
CA GLU A 78 -12.29 7.64 3.03
C GLU A 78 -11.44 8.56 2.15
N PRO A 79 -11.92 9.01 0.98
CA PRO A 79 -11.09 9.80 0.06
C PRO A 79 -10.49 11.07 0.68
N THR A 80 -11.22 11.73 1.58
CA THR A 80 -10.76 12.92 2.31
C THR A 80 -9.61 12.63 3.27
N LYS A 81 -9.40 11.37 3.66
CA LYS A 81 -8.33 10.92 4.57
C LYS A 81 -7.22 10.18 3.84
N LEU A 82 -7.36 9.97 2.52
CA LEU A 82 -6.46 9.12 1.75
C LEU A 82 -5.04 9.65 1.75
N GLU A 83 -4.85 10.94 1.44
CA GLU A 83 -3.54 11.58 1.44
C GLU A 83 -2.86 11.45 2.82
N ALA A 84 -3.55 11.86 3.88
CA ALA A 84 -3.01 11.80 5.24
C ALA A 84 -2.61 10.36 5.63
N LYS A 85 -3.42 9.37 5.24
CA LYS A 85 -3.15 7.96 5.50
C LYS A 85 -1.90 7.46 4.76
N LEU A 86 -1.76 7.79 3.48
CA LEU A 86 -0.59 7.41 2.69
C LEU A 86 0.68 8.09 3.20
N ARG A 87 0.61 9.38 3.59
CA ARG A 87 1.73 10.10 4.20
C ARG A 87 2.17 9.50 5.54
N ASP A 88 1.22 9.09 6.39
CA ASP A 88 1.52 8.40 7.65
C ASP A 88 2.28 7.09 7.41
N ILE A 89 1.86 6.31 6.41
CA ILE A 89 2.55 5.08 6.00
C ILE A 89 3.95 5.37 5.49
N VAL A 90 4.13 6.38 4.63
CA VAL A 90 5.44 6.80 4.12
C VAL A 90 6.36 7.22 5.26
N LYS A 91 5.86 8.03 6.21
CA LYS A 91 6.64 8.54 7.34
C LYS A 91 7.07 7.45 8.32
N THR A 92 6.17 6.51 8.62
CA THR A 92 6.40 5.48 9.64
C THR A 92 6.99 4.19 9.08
N GLY A 93 6.90 3.99 7.75
CA GLY A 93 7.22 2.76 7.06
C GLY A 93 6.31 1.58 7.46
N LYS A 94 5.20 1.86 8.15
CA LYS A 94 4.38 0.85 8.82
C LYS A 94 2.90 1.21 8.71
N THR A 95 2.04 0.23 8.88
CA THR A 95 0.62 0.46 9.13
C THR A 95 0.16 -0.47 10.24
N LYS A 96 -0.74 0.00 11.11
CA LYS A 96 -1.39 -0.91 12.06
C LYS A 96 -2.21 -1.91 11.25
N GLN A 97 -1.88 -3.19 11.37
CA GLN A 97 -2.54 -4.26 10.65
C GLN A 97 -3.90 -4.54 11.32
N TRP A 98 -4.92 -3.71 11.06
CA TRP A 98 -6.32 -4.12 10.77
C TRP A 98 -7.36 -2.99 10.86
N TRP A 99 -8.39 -3.18 10.02
CA TRP A 99 -9.67 -2.46 9.89
C TRP A 99 -10.74 -2.99 10.87
N ASP A 100 -10.46 -4.09 11.57
CA ASP A 100 -11.38 -4.74 12.51
C ASP A 100 -10.61 -5.45 13.66
N GLY A 101 -9.63 -4.76 14.26
CA GLY A 101 -9.08 -5.10 15.58
C GLY A 101 -8.44 -6.47 15.87
N LYS A 102 -8.34 -7.43 14.93
CA LYS A 102 -7.77 -8.77 15.19
C LYS A 102 -6.98 -9.30 14.01
N ASP A 103 -5.79 -9.85 14.25
CA ASP A 103 -5.18 -10.78 13.30
C ASP A 103 -6.04 -12.07 13.21
N ARG A 104 -5.72 -12.98 12.28
CA ARG A 104 -6.40 -14.30 12.16
C ARG A 104 -6.28 -15.17 13.43
N PHE A 105 -5.58 -14.71 14.47
CA PHE A 105 -5.27 -15.41 15.70
C PHE A 105 -5.78 -14.70 16.97
N GLY A 106 -6.55 -13.60 16.82
CA GLY A 106 -7.12 -12.86 17.96
C GLY A 106 -6.10 -12.16 18.85
N THR A 107 -4.86 -11.97 18.40
CA THR A 107 -3.78 -11.33 19.15
C THR A 107 -3.46 -9.92 18.63
N SER A 108 -2.99 -9.07 19.54
CA SER A 108 -2.81 -7.63 19.39
C SER A 108 -1.89 -7.20 18.23
N THR A 109 -2.41 -6.29 17.40
CA THR A 109 -1.81 -5.04 16.84
C THR A 109 -0.31 -5.00 16.49
N THR A 110 0.26 -6.04 15.88
CA THR A 110 1.59 -5.86 15.26
C THR A 110 1.44 -4.99 14.01
N ALA A 111 2.16 -3.86 13.98
CA ALA A 111 2.16 -3.01 12.80
C ALA A 111 2.87 -3.74 11.66
N PHE A 112 2.20 -3.88 10.51
CA PHE A 112 2.82 -4.39 9.30
C PHE A 112 3.89 -3.39 8.84
N LYS A 113 5.14 -3.85 8.71
CA LYS A 113 6.26 -3.04 8.23
C LYS A 113 6.48 -3.29 6.75
N PHE A 114 6.34 -2.24 5.94
CA PHE A 114 6.62 -2.29 4.51
C PHE A 114 8.14 -2.28 4.27
N HIS A 115 8.53 -2.84 3.13
CA HIS A 115 9.90 -2.77 2.63
C HIS A 115 10.28 -1.33 2.30
N ALA A 116 11.54 -0.97 2.52
CA ALA A 116 12.03 0.39 2.29
C ALA A 116 11.83 0.83 0.83
N ASP A 117 12.03 -0.07 -0.13
CA ASP A 117 11.82 0.22 -1.55
C ASP A 117 10.35 0.47 -1.89
N VAL A 118 9.42 -0.28 -1.29
CA VAL A 118 7.98 -0.06 -1.46
C VAL A 118 7.58 1.30 -0.88
N ILE A 119 8.13 1.67 0.29
CA ILE A 119 7.91 3.00 0.89
C ILE A 119 8.50 4.12 0.03
N SER A 120 9.69 3.91 -0.52
CA SER A 120 10.35 4.89 -1.40
C SER A 120 9.55 5.12 -2.68
N ALA A 121 9.04 4.05 -3.29
CA ALA A 121 8.17 4.15 -4.47
C ALA A 121 6.82 4.79 -4.13
N LEU A 122 6.19 4.39 -3.02
CA LEU A 122 4.94 5.02 -2.54
C LEU A 122 5.13 6.52 -2.29
N ASN A 123 6.28 6.93 -1.73
CA ASN A 123 6.57 8.35 -1.51
C ASN A 123 6.60 9.13 -2.83
N LYS A 124 7.18 8.58 -3.90
CA LYS A 124 7.15 9.20 -5.23
C LYS A 124 5.72 9.38 -5.75
N ILE A 125 4.92 8.31 -5.70
CA ILE A 125 3.51 8.33 -6.11
C ILE A 125 2.74 9.41 -5.33
N VAL A 126 2.94 9.49 -4.00
CA VAL A 126 2.29 10.50 -3.16
C VAL A 126 2.73 11.92 -3.55
N LEU A 127 4.02 12.12 -3.83
CA LEU A 127 4.54 13.42 -4.26
C LEU A 127 4.02 13.83 -5.64
N ASP A 128 3.98 12.90 -6.59
CA ASP A 128 3.56 13.14 -7.97
C ASP A 128 2.05 13.46 -8.07
N ASN A 129 1.23 12.85 -7.21
CA ASN A 129 -0.23 12.98 -7.26
C ASN A 129 -0.82 14.02 -6.30
N PHE A 130 -0.27 14.17 -5.10
CA PHE A 130 -0.79 15.11 -4.09
C PHE A 130 0.04 16.39 -4.00
N GLY A 131 1.22 16.43 -4.63
CA GLY A 131 2.15 17.54 -4.54
C GLY A 131 2.73 17.73 -3.13
N TYR A 132 3.90 18.34 -3.04
CA TYR A 132 4.14 19.51 -2.17
C TYR A 132 5.38 20.25 -2.68
N GLU A 133 5.28 21.57 -2.70
CA GLU A 133 6.42 22.47 -2.75
C GLU A 133 7.37 22.12 -1.60
N LYS A 134 8.68 22.08 -1.91
CA LYS A 134 9.72 22.04 -0.89
C LYS A 134 9.51 23.24 0.04
N ASN A 135 9.03 23.02 1.27
CA ASN A 135 9.26 23.97 2.35
C ASN A 135 10.72 23.87 2.80
#